data_AF-A0A087TWZ2-F1
#
_entry.id   AF-A0A087TWZ2-F1
#
_cell.length_a   1.000
_cell.length_b   1.000
_cell.length_c   1.000
_cell.angle_alpha   90.00
_cell.angle_beta   90.00
_cell.angle_gamma   90.00
#
_symmetry.space_group_name_H-M   'P 1'
#
loop_
_entity.id
_entity.type
_entity.pdbx_description
1 polymer ?
#
loop_
_entity_poly.entity_id
_entity_poly.type
_entity_poly.pdbx_seq_one_letter_code
_entity_poly.pdbx_strand_id
1 'polypeptide(L)'
;MRTDLTKRVLTFCTFFICCGALALLSASFATQRWIVAKAVKVGLPPSISNATAGDSTKFRGELHFGLFEGSKTLNHGFGDRKSHIW
;
A
#
# COMPACT_ATOMS: atom_id res chain seq x y z
N MET A 1 15.51 -47.70 0.74
CA MET A 1 15.96 -46.75 -0.30
C MET A 1 14.91 -45.69 -0.67
N ARG A 2 13.61 -46.01 -0.82
CA ARG A 2 12.54 -44.99 -1.07
C ARG A 2 12.35 -43.99 0.08
N THR A 3 12.47 -44.43 1.33
CA THR A 3 12.30 -43.59 2.54
C THR A 3 13.34 -42.48 2.68
N ASP A 4 14.60 -42.72 2.27
CA ASP A 4 15.66 -41.71 2.27
C ASP A 4 15.45 -40.63 1.22
N LEU A 5 14.98 -41.02 0.03
CA LEU A 5 14.65 -40.08 -1.03
C LEU A 5 13.50 -39.16 -0.59
N THR A 6 12.43 -39.71 -0.01
CA THR A 6 11.29 -38.92 0.48
C THR A 6 11.71 -37.94 1.57
N LYS A 7 12.52 -38.37 2.55
CA LYS A 7 13.03 -37.49 3.61
C LYS A 7 13.87 -36.35 3.03
N ARG A 8 14.78 -36.67 2.11
CA ARG A 8 15.65 -35.68 1.46
C ARG A 8 14.84 -34.66 0.68
N VAL A 9 13.84 -35.10 -0.09
CA VAL A 9 12.93 -34.22 -0.83
C VAL A 9 12.13 -33.32 0.12
N LEU A 10 11.56 -33.87 1.19
CA LEU A 10 10.82 -33.09 2.18
C LEU A 10 11.70 -32.01 2.82
N THR A 11 12.95 -32.32 3.18
CA THR A 11 13.89 -31.34 3.74
C THR A 11 14.23 -30.22 2.75
N PHE A 12 14.42 -30.54 1.47
CA PHE A 12 14.64 -29.49 0.46
C PHE A 12 13.39 -28.65 0.25
N CYS A 13 12.21 -29.26 0.16
CA CYS A 13 10.96 -28.54 0.01
C CYS A 13 10.71 -27.59 1.18
N THR A 14 10.87 -28.05 2.43
CA THR A 14 10.69 -27.20 3.61
C THR A 14 11.70 -26.05 3.63
N PHE A 15 12.95 -26.29 3.26
CA PHE A 15 13.96 -25.24 3.14
C PHE A 15 13.53 -24.14 2.14
N PHE A 16 13.14 -24.51 0.93
CA PHE A 16 12.70 -23.54 -0.07
C PHE A 16 11.41 -22.82 0.33
N ILE A 17 10.47 -23.52 0.97
CA ILE A 17 9.24 -22.90 1.49
C ILE A 17 9.58 -21.87 2.58
N CYS A 18 10.47 -22.20 3.51
CA CYS A 18 10.92 -21.27 4.55
C CYS A 18 11.64 -20.06 3.96
N CYS A 19 12.55 -20.25 3.00
CA CYS A 19 13.21 -19.15 2.31
C CYS A 19 12.20 -18.26 1.56
N GLY A 20 11.23 -18.87 0.87
CA GLY A 20 10.15 -18.16 0.21
C GLY A 20 9.28 -17.36 1.19
N ALA A 21 8.93 -17.96 2.33
CA ALA A 21 8.18 -17.28 3.39
C ALA A 21 8.95 -16.08 3.95
N LEU A 22 10.26 -16.20 4.19
CA LEU A 22 11.10 -15.08 4.63
C LEU A 22 11.17 -13.97 3.58
N ALA A 23 11.26 -14.32 2.30
CA ALA A 23 11.26 -13.33 1.21
C ALA A 23 9.90 -12.61 1.07
N LEU A 24 8.79 -13.32 1.21
CA LEU A 24 7.45 -12.71 1.19
C LEU A 24 7.23 -11.84 2.43
N LEU A 25 7.73 -12.25 3.58
CA LEU A 25 7.62 -11.51 4.83
C LEU A 25 8.45 -10.22 4.79
N SER A 26 9.67 -10.27 4.24
CA SER A 26 10.48 -9.06 4.02
C SER A 26 9.82 -8.12 3.00
N ALA A 27 9.25 -8.64 1.91
CA ALA A 27 8.49 -7.86 0.96
C ALA A 27 7.22 -7.23 1.59
N SER A 28 6.54 -7.97 2.49
CA SER A 28 5.42 -7.46 3.26
C SER A 28 5.83 -6.31 4.17
N PHE A 29 7.01 -6.36 4.79
CA PHE A 29 7.52 -5.24 5.59
C PHE A 29 7.92 -4.04 4.74
N ALA A 30 8.49 -4.26 3.55
CA ALA A 30 8.91 -3.19 2.65
C ALA A 30 7.74 -2.49 1.94
N THR A 31 6.55 -3.11 1.86
CA THR A 31 5.41 -2.49 1.18
C THR A 31 4.88 -1.26 1.95
N GLN A 32 4.52 -0.22 1.21
CA GLN A 32 3.91 0.98 1.79
C GLN A 32 2.38 0.92 1.89
N ARG A 33 1.79 -0.24 1.63
CA ARG A 33 0.33 -0.41 1.51
C ARG A 33 -0.24 -1.23 2.66
N TRP A 34 0.26 -1.04 3.88
CA TRP A 34 -0.31 -1.71 5.05
C TRP A 34 -1.72 -1.19 5.35
N ILE A 35 -1.90 0.13 5.27
CA ILE A 35 -3.20 0.78 5.43
C ILE A 35 -3.39 1.77 4.30
N VAL A 36 -4.54 1.69 3.63
CA VAL A 36 -4.95 2.64 2.59
C VAL A 36 -6.15 3.42 3.11
N ALA A 37 -5.97 4.73 3.26
CA ALA A 37 -7.03 5.64 3.69
C ALA A 37 -7.43 6.57 2.54
N LYS A 38 -8.74 6.73 2.32
CA LYS A 38 -9.29 7.68 1.35
C LYS A 38 -9.69 8.95 2.06
N ALA A 39 -8.93 10.02 1.83
CA ALA A 39 -9.23 11.34 2.39
C ALA A 39 -10.24 12.08 1.52
N VAL A 40 -11.24 12.67 2.16
CA VAL A 40 -12.23 13.55 1.52
C VAL A 40 -12.34 14.81 2.36
N LYS A 41 -12.10 15.97 1.74
CA LYS A 41 -12.26 17.26 2.43
C LYS A 41 -13.73 17.66 2.38
N VAL A 42 -14.38 17.72 3.54
CA VAL A 42 -15.78 18.12 3.70
C VAL A 42 -15.89 19.55 4.25
N GLY A 43 -17.06 20.18 4.07
CA GLY A 43 -17.36 21.50 4.67
C GLY A 43 -16.63 22.68 4.04
N LEU A 44 -16.19 22.57 2.78
CA LEU A 44 -15.56 23.70 2.09
C LEU A 44 -16.62 24.72 1.66
N PRO A 45 -16.48 26.00 2.03
CA PRO A 45 -17.41 27.02 1.55
C PRO A 45 -17.33 27.15 0.02
N PRO A 46 -18.48 27.36 -0.66
CA PRO A 46 -18.53 27.44 -2.12
C PRO A 46 -17.71 28.60 -2.71
N SER A 47 -17.33 29.59 -1.90
CA SER A 47 -16.44 30.70 -2.31
C SER A 47 -14.97 30.29 -2.48
N ILE A 48 -14.54 29.18 -1.87
CA ILE A 48 -13.15 28.69 -1.90
C ILE A 48 -13.05 27.38 -2.72
N SER A 49 -14.18 26.73 -2.97
CA SER A 49 -14.25 25.53 -3.79
C SER A 49 -14.29 25.87 -5.28
N ASN A 50 -13.30 25.43 -6.05
CA ASN A 50 -13.36 25.40 -7.52
C ASN A 50 -14.01 24.10 -8.03
N ALA A 51 -14.81 23.40 -7.22
CA ALA A 51 -15.54 22.23 -7.69
C ALA A 51 -16.87 22.66 -8.32
N THR A 52 -17.07 22.31 -9.59
CA THR A 52 -18.36 22.45 -10.26
C THR A 52 -19.25 21.24 -9.96
N ALA A 53 -20.58 21.39 -10.12
CA ALA A 53 -21.53 20.30 -9.96
C ALA A 53 -21.25 19.22 -11.02
N GLY A 54 -20.48 18.19 -10.62
CA GLY A 54 -19.96 17.15 -11.52
C GLY A 54 -18.50 16.76 -11.24
N ASP A 55 -17.74 17.61 -10.55
CA ASP A 55 -16.35 17.35 -10.19
C ASP A 55 -16.27 16.38 -8.99
N SER A 56 -16.24 15.07 -9.27
CA SER A 56 -16.13 14.04 -8.24
C SER A 56 -14.71 13.81 -7.73
N THR A 57 -13.69 14.29 -8.45
CA THR A 57 -12.26 14.00 -8.21
C THR A 57 -11.53 15.07 -7.38
N LYS A 58 -12.06 16.29 -7.32
CA LYS A 58 -11.47 17.40 -6.56
C LYS A 58 -11.64 17.18 -5.05
N PHE A 59 -10.71 17.70 -4.26
CA PHE A 59 -10.77 17.66 -2.79
C PHE A 59 -10.78 16.25 -2.18
N ARG A 60 -10.22 15.28 -2.89
CA ARG A 60 -10.04 13.89 -2.46
C ARG A 60 -8.58 13.50 -2.51
N GLY A 61 -8.25 12.36 -1.91
CA GLY A 61 -6.92 11.78 -2.04
C GLY A 61 -6.80 10.42 -1.38
N GLU A 62 -5.65 9.81 -1.58
CA GLU A 62 -5.30 8.52 -1.00
C GLU A 62 -4.02 8.64 -0.19
N LEU A 63 -4.05 8.08 1.01
CA LEU A 63 -2.92 7.94 1.90
C LEU A 63 -2.58 6.46 2.01
N HIS A 64 -1.32 6.14 1.75
CA HIS A 64 -0.73 4.83 1.92
C HIS A 64 0.21 4.89 3.12
N PHE A 65 -0.12 4.14 4.16
CA PHE A 65 0.74 3.98 5.32
C PHE A 65 1.46 2.65 5.17
N GLY A 66 2.80 2.70 5.04
CA GLY A 66 3.65 1.55 5.23
C GLY A 66 4.09 1.43 6.67
N LEU A 67 4.79 0.33 6.97
CA LEU A 67 5.34 0.10 8.30
C LEU A 67 6.47 1.08 8.64
N PHE A 68 7.32 1.40 7.66
CA PHE A 68 8.47 2.27 7.85
C PHE A 68 8.37 3.61 7.12
N GLU A 69 7.54 3.65 6.08
CA GLU A 69 7.50 4.77 5.15
C GLU A 69 6.10 4.82 4.51
N GLY A 70 5.55 6.02 4.33
CA GLY A 70 4.23 6.25 3.75
C GLY A 70 4.25 7.20 2.55
N SER A 71 3.14 7.23 1.81
CA SER A 71 2.94 8.20 0.73
C SER A 71 1.52 8.74 0.75
N LYS A 72 1.38 10.05 0.51
CA LYS A 72 0.06 10.69 0.35
C LYS A 72 -0.05 11.31 -1.03
N THR A 73 -1.23 11.14 -1.61
CA THR A 73 -1.65 11.79 -2.85
C THR A 73 -2.91 12.57 -2.54
N LEU A 74 -2.84 13.89 -2.62
CA LEU A 74 -3.96 14.77 -2.25
C LEU A 74 -4.27 15.72 -3.40
N ASN A 75 -5.54 15.80 -3.76
CA ASN A 75 -6.05 16.75 -4.72
C ASN A 75 -6.72 17.90 -4.00
N HIS A 76 -6.11 19.09 -4.05
CA HIS A 76 -6.66 20.30 -3.41
C HIS A 76 -7.57 21.11 -4.36
N GLY A 77 -8.07 20.50 -5.43
CA GLY A 77 -8.91 21.15 -6.45
C GLY A 77 -8.15 21.57 -7.72
N PHE A 78 -6.82 21.43 -7.71
CA PHE A 78 -5.91 21.82 -8.80
C PHE A 78 -5.05 20.64 -9.31
N GLY A 79 -5.52 19.42 -9.11
CA GLY A 79 -4.81 18.19 -9.49
C GLY A 79 -4.10 17.52 -8.31
N ASP A 80 -3.59 16.33 -8.60
CA ASP A 80 -3.02 15.44 -7.58
C ASP A 80 -1.60 15.85 -7.19
N ARG A 81 -1.36 15.95 -5.89
CA ARG A 81 -0.05 16.25 -5.32
C ARG A 81 0.43 15.05 -4.53
N LYS A 82 1.48 14.41 -5.04
CA LYS A 82 2.17 13.32 -4.34
C LYS A 82 3.20 13.92 -3.39
N SER A 83 3.18 13.45 -2.15
CA SER A 83 4.20 13.77 -1.17
C SER A 83 4.46 12.56 -0.28
N HIS A 84 5.63 12.57 0.33
CA HIS A 84 6.09 11.53 1.21
C HIS A 84 5.58 11.75 2.64
N ILE A 85 5.33 10.65 3.34
CA ILE A 85 5.00 10.64 4.77
C ILE A 85 6.06 9.73 5.39
N TRP A 86 6.80 10.25 6.37
CA TRP A 86 7.97 9.66 7.04
C TRP A 86 8.15 8.14 6.92
#